data_AF-A0A078KN96-F1
#
_entry.id   AF-A0A078KN96-F1
#
_cell.length_a   1.000
_cell.length_b   1.000
_cell.length_c   1.000
_cell.angle_alpha   90.00
_cell.angle_beta   90.00
_cell.angle_gamma   90.00
#
_symmetry.space_group_name_H-M   'P 1'
#
loop_
_entity.id
_entity.type
_entity.pdbx_description
1 polymer ?
#
loop_
_entity_poly.entity_id
_entity_poly.type
_entity_poly.pdbx_seq_one_letter_code
_entity_poly.pdbx_strand_id
1 'polypeptide(L)'
;MPFTKLSDVAVRHNDFIPSYKRINGRFERQPTYIYNLRDIQQIRADELEQRLYGNEDFVIAPDESGRNPVKAKIGKLFIEYCPGGKDSFELSIKVIDKHNRTLSSFLNLQNPRYNAIKFENLLPFSLDAFYHGRTMAGNRYHGEVEEQLSHAYELKSIITRLLLGRSISQQHRDLFREHYQALYLANQQPQVQAASSQERQRDISHFGRNLGDKPKSLFEVSAKIGSVALINLSISEQEITDVLVEYLQETKQSPDIFNEVNKKIIIETLLDNKRLPLKSFVADIDTLLNSAIQQLPAKLNASSQQGQAEELLLTESTTAKELDELIQGQLTRPQGLKELKNQYLELLSQQIPTLSAELRYDMALYLLNEPEHFLKKERHFFRTATYSIQTLSMHSVVSTLLQGPDRPSLLDGQAQVDEEHVLSRHAADFF
;
A
#
# COMPACT_ATOMS: atom_id res chain seq x y z
N MET A 1 27.02 11.21 -23.98
CA MET A 1 27.00 10.12 -22.99
C MET A 1 25.55 9.87 -22.60
N PRO A 2 25.11 8.62 -22.42
CA PRO A 2 23.76 8.36 -21.93
C PRO A 2 23.60 8.88 -20.49
N PHE A 3 22.38 9.29 -20.12
CA PHE A 3 22.09 9.80 -18.79
C PHE A 3 22.02 8.65 -17.77
N THR A 4 22.55 8.88 -16.56
CA THR A 4 22.46 7.92 -15.44
C THR A 4 21.23 8.15 -14.56
N LYS A 5 20.39 9.15 -14.89
CA LYS A 5 19.17 9.51 -14.19
C LYS A 5 18.08 9.93 -15.16
N LEU A 6 16.84 9.50 -14.91
CA LEU A 6 15.68 9.95 -15.69
C LEU A 6 15.46 11.47 -15.58
N SER A 7 15.75 12.07 -14.42
CA SER A 7 15.59 13.51 -14.16
C SER A 7 16.40 14.39 -15.11
N ASP A 8 17.46 13.84 -15.68
CA ASP A 8 18.40 14.57 -16.53
C ASP A 8 18.02 14.43 -18.02
N VAL A 9 17.08 13.53 -18.34
CA VAL A 9 16.56 13.32 -19.68
C VAL A 9 15.54 14.41 -20.02
N ALA A 10 15.72 15.03 -21.18
CA ALA A 10 14.77 16.01 -21.68
C ALA A 10 13.38 15.39 -21.94
N VAL A 11 12.36 16.08 -21.46
CA VAL A 11 10.95 15.69 -21.62
C VAL A 11 10.41 16.21 -22.95
N ARG A 12 9.63 15.38 -23.66
CA ARG A 12 8.94 15.77 -24.89
C ARG A 12 7.43 15.85 -24.67
N HIS A 13 6.79 16.78 -25.37
CA HIS A 13 5.34 16.85 -25.45
C HIS A 13 4.80 15.81 -26.44
N ASN A 14 3.70 15.15 -26.09
CA ASN A 14 2.97 14.24 -26.98
C ASN A 14 1.53 14.74 -27.15
N ASP A 15 1.25 15.28 -28.33
CA ASP A 15 -0.06 15.81 -28.70
C ASP A 15 -1.12 14.74 -29.03
N PHE A 16 -0.69 13.52 -29.30
CA PHE A 16 -1.54 12.44 -29.81
C PHE A 16 -2.25 11.65 -28.71
N ILE A 17 -1.74 11.67 -27.49
CA ILE A 17 -2.28 10.88 -26.37
C ILE A 17 -3.05 11.82 -25.45
N PRO A 18 -4.40 11.76 -25.47
CA PRO A 18 -5.19 12.64 -24.62
C PRO A 18 -4.99 12.28 -23.14
N SER A 19 -4.99 13.30 -22.31
CA SER A 19 -4.95 13.20 -20.86
C SER A 19 -5.86 14.29 -20.31
N TYR A 20 -6.56 13.99 -19.22
CA TYR A 20 -7.49 14.93 -18.58
C TYR A 20 -7.22 14.99 -17.08
N LYS A 21 -7.63 16.08 -16.45
CA LYS A 21 -7.67 16.23 -15.00
C LYS A 21 -8.99 16.85 -14.60
N ARG A 22 -9.61 16.35 -13.54
CA ARG A 22 -10.81 16.95 -12.98
C ARG A 22 -10.45 18.16 -12.11
N ILE A 23 -10.90 19.35 -12.52
CA ILE A 23 -10.70 20.62 -11.81
C ILE A 23 -12.07 21.27 -11.65
N ASN A 24 -12.47 21.57 -10.41
CA ASN A 24 -13.77 22.19 -10.10
C ASN A 24 -14.96 21.48 -10.75
N GLY A 25 -14.93 20.14 -10.78
CA GLY A 25 -16.00 19.32 -11.36
C GLY A 25 -15.98 19.19 -12.88
N ARG A 26 -15.06 19.85 -13.60
CA ARG A 26 -14.92 19.78 -15.06
C ARG A 26 -13.64 19.04 -15.46
N PHE A 27 -13.66 18.36 -16.60
CA PHE A 27 -12.47 17.72 -17.16
C PHE A 27 -11.70 18.72 -18.02
N GLU A 28 -10.45 18.99 -17.65
CA GLU A 28 -9.55 19.86 -18.38
C GLU A 28 -8.44 19.05 -19.03
N ARG A 29 -8.22 19.26 -20.33
CA ARG A 29 -7.16 18.56 -21.07
C ARG A 29 -5.79 18.96 -20.53
N GLN A 30 -4.97 17.96 -20.23
CA GLN A 30 -3.62 18.13 -19.74
C GLN A 30 -2.59 17.73 -20.81
N PRO A 31 -1.43 18.41 -20.88
CA PRO A 31 -0.34 18.00 -21.74
C PRO A 31 0.21 16.63 -21.32
N THR A 32 0.46 15.76 -22.29
CA THR A 32 1.11 14.46 -22.05
C THR A 32 2.60 14.59 -22.26
N TYR A 33 3.36 14.47 -21.17
CA TYR A 33 4.81 14.50 -21.18
C TYR A 33 5.41 13.09 -21.20
N ILE A 34 6.46 12.90 -22.02
CA ILE A 34 7.11 11.62 -22.26
C ILE A 34 8.64 11.78 -22.22
N TYR A 35 9.31 10.96 -21.41
CA TYR A 35 10.75 10.76 -21.41
C TYR A 35 11.13 9.69 -22.46
N ASN A 36 12.25 9.92 -23.13
CA ASN A 36 12.83 8.92 -24.03
C ASN A 36 13.77 8.00 -23.25
N LEU A 37 13.30 6.80 -22.91
CA LEU A 37 14.11 5.83 -22.14
C LEU A 37 15.38 5.36 -22.87
N ARG A 38 15.48 5.55 -24.20
CA ARG A 38 16.71 5.28 -24.95
C ARG A 38 17.86 6.20 -24.57
N ASP A 39 17.57 7.36 -23.97
CA ASP A 39 18.57 8.34 -23.58
C ASP A 39 19.19 8.01 -22.21
N ILE A 40 18.61 7.06 -21.46
CA ILE A 40 19.17 6.52 -20.22
C ILE A 40 20.21 5.44 -20.55
N GLN A 41 21.21 5.26 -19.69
CA GLN A 41 22.18 4.19 -19.83
C GLN A 41 21.51 2.81 -19.95
N GLN A 42 22.10 1.98 -20.79
CA GLN A 42 21.69 0.59 -20.98
C GLN A 42 22.73 -0.33 -20.36
N ILE A 43 22.27 -1.37 -19.68
CA ILE A 43 23.12 -2.40 -19.08
C ILE A 43 22.75 -3.77 -19.64
N ARG A 44 23.64 -4.74 -19.49
CA ARG A 44 23.34 -6.13 -19.84
C ARG A 44 22.51 -6.80 -18.74
N ALA A 45 21.76 -7.84 -19.11
CA ALA A 45 20.90 -8.56 -18.17
C ALA A 45 21.69 -9.21 -17.01
N ASP A 46 22.92 -9.66 -17.26
CA ASP A 46 23.81 -10.27 -16.26
C ASP A 46 24.36 -9.26 -15.23
N GLU A 47 24.25 -7.96 -15.50
CA GLU A 47 24.62 -6.88 -14.56
C GLU A 47 23.47 -6.49 -13.61
N LEU A 48 22.25 -7.03 -13.81
CA LEU A 48 21.05 -6.61 -13.09
C LEU A 48 21.20 -6.70 -11.57
N GLU A 49 21.62 -7.86 -11.04
CA GLU A 49 21.70 -8.09 -9.59
C GLU A 49 22.71 -7.15 -8.91
N GLN A 50 23.79 -6.82 -9.61
CA GLN A 50 24.84 -5.93 -9.12
C GLN A 50 24.38 -4.47 -9.09
N ARG A 51 23.54 -4.06 -10.06
CA ARG A 51 23.13 -2.66 -10.23
C ARG A 51 21.75 -2.31 -9.67
N LEU A 52 20.87 -3.28 -9.45
CA LEU A 52 19.46 -3.06 -9.10
C LEU A 52 19.26 -2.11 -7.90
N TYR A 53 20.03 -2.32 -6.83
CA TYR A 53 19.93 -1.51 -5.60
C TYR A 53 20.83 -0.27 -5.63
N GLY A 54 21.50 -0.01 -6.74
CA GLY A 54 22.36 1.14 -6.96
C GLY A 54 21.59 2.45 -7.13
N ASN A 55 22.36 3.54 -7.21
CA ASN A 55 21.77 4.86 -7.38
C ASN A 55 21.40 5.17 -8.83
N GLU A 56 22.13 4.65 -9.81
CA GLU A 56 21.93 4.95 -11.21
C GLU A 56 20.67 4.33 -11.77
N ASP A 57 19.99 5.03 -12.66
CA ASP A 57 18.89 4.51 -13.46
C ASP A 57 19.45 3.79 -14.69
N PHE A 58 18.77 2.74 -15.15
CA PHE A 58 19.20 1.99 -16.32
C PHE A 58 18.04 1.27 -16.98
N VAL A 59 18.26 0.86 -18.23
CA VAL A 59 17.34 0.01 -18.99
C VAL A 59 18.07 -1.23 -19.49
N ILE A 60 17.39 -2.36 -19.47
CA ILE A 60 17.79 -3.60 -20.15
C ILE A 60 16.82 -3.74 -21.33
N ALA A 61 17.36 -3.52 -22.53
CA ALA A 61 16.62 -3.74 -23.76
C ALA A 61 16.35 -5.24 -23.96
N PRO A 62 15.27 -5.61 -24.67
CA PRO A 62 15.00 -7.01 -24.98
C PRO A 62 16.07 -7.56 -25.93
N ASP A 63 16.51 -8.80 -25.69
CA ASP A 63 17.54 -9.47 -26.50
C ASP A 63 17.09 -9.74 -27.95
N GLU A 64 15.78 -9.89 -28.16
CA GLU A 64 15.18 -10.09 -29.48
C GLU A 64 14.05 -9.10 -29.73
N SER A 65 13.91 -8.66 -30.99
CA SER A 65 12.75 -7.88 -31.43
C SER A 65 11.48 -8.72 -31.33
N GLY A 66 10.50 -8.29 -30.52
CA GLY A 66 9.27 -9.05 -30.33
C GLY A 66 8.47 -8.62 -29.12
N ARG A 67 7.91 -9.58 -28.38
CA ARG A 67 7.13 -9.36 -27.14
C ARG A 67 7.94 -9.62 -25.87
N ASN A 68 9.26 -9.64 -25.97
CA ASN A 68 10.14 -9.80 -24.82
C ASN A 68 10.11 -8.52 -23.98
N PRO A 69 10.06 -8.62 -22.64
CA PRO A 69 9.91 -7.46 -21.78
C PRO A 69 11.15 -6.58 -21.77
N VAL A 70 10.93 -5.27 -21.82
CA VAL A 70 11.91 -4.27 -21.43
C VAL A 70 11.92 -4.21 -19.91
N LYS A 71 13.10 -4.17 -19.30
CA LYS A 71 13.25 -3.96 -17.86
C LYS A 71 13.92 -2.61 -17.61
N ALA A 72 13.38 -1.80 -16.72
CA ALA A 72 13.91 -0.49 -16.40
C ALA A 72 13.96 -0.30 -14.88
N LYS A 73 15.14 0.06 -14.38
CA LYS A 73 15.31 0.53 -13.00
C LYS A 73 15.35 2.06 -13.06
N ILE A 74 14.36 2.72 -12.47
CA ILE A 74 14.24 4.18 -12.52
C ILE A 74 13.79 4.71 -11.14
N GLY A 75 14.63 5.53 -10.52
CA GLY A 75 14.35 6.10 -9.21
C GLY A 75 14.17 5.01 -8.16
N LYS A 76 12.94 4.90 -7.64
CA LYS A 76 12.53 3.91 -6.63
C LYS A 76 11.84 2.68 -7.22
N LEU A 77 11.71 2.58 -8.54
CA LEU A 77 10.91 1.57 -9.21
C LEU A 77 11.77 0.67 -10.10
N PHE A 78 11.40 -0.60 -10.12
CA PHE A 78 11.81 -1.57 -11.13
C PHE A 78 10.58 -1.91 -11.97
N ILE A 79 10.67 -1.74 -13.28
CA ILE A 79 9.53 -1.78 -14.20
C ILE A 79 9.84 -2.79 -15.28
N GLU A 80 8.91 -3.71 -15.52
CA GLU A 80 8.96 -4.68 -16.60
C GLU A 80 7.74 -4.45 -17.49
N TYR A 81 7.94 -4.29 -18.80
CA TYR A 81 6.82 -4.04 -19.70
C TYR A 81 7.02 -4.60 -21.10
N CYS A 82 5.94 -5.10 -21.71
CA CYS A 82 5.93 -5.52 -23.10
C CYS A 82 4.61 -5.20 -23.81
N PRO A 83 4.65 -4.93 -25.13
CA PRO A 83 3.45 -4.87 -25.94
C PRO A 83 2.94 -6.28 -26.24
N GLY A 84 1.62 -6.46 -26.22
CA GLY A 84 0.98 -7.63 -26.80
C GLY A 84 0.62 -7.36 -28.27
N GLY A 85 -0.54 -6.75 -28.51
CA GLY A 85 -0.96 -6.28 -29.82
C GLY A 85 -2.32 -5.59 -29.76
N LYS A 86 -2.59 -4.67 -30.70
CA LYS A 86 -3.83 -3.85 -30.70
C LYS A 86 -4.00 -3.10 -29.38
N ASP A 87 -2.96 -2.36 -29.01
CA ASP A 87 -2.81 -1.61 -27.75
C ASP A 87 -2.85 -2.41 -26.44
N SER A 88 -2.86 -3.74 -26.47
CA SER A 88 -2.68 -4.54 -25.26
C SER A 88 -1.23 -4.45 -24.79
N PHE A 89 -1.02 -4.47 -23.47
CA PHE A 89 0.31 -4.49 -22.88
C PHE A 89 0.29 -5.23 -21.54
N GLU A 90 1.46 -5.73 -21.17
CA GLU A 90 1.73 -6.21 -19.82
C GLU A 90 2.67 -5.22 -19.15
N LEU A 91 2.38 -4.91 -17.88
CA LEU A 91 3.15 -3.99 -17.06
C LEU A 91 3.27 -4.56 -15.66
N SER A 92 4.49 -4.73 -15.19
CA SER A 92 4.83 -5.01 -13.80
C SER A 92 5.69 -3.88 -13.26
N ILE A 93 5.33 -3.37 -12.10
CA ILE A 93 6.09 -2.36 -11.37
C ILE A 93 6.32 -2.92 -9.97
N LYS A 94 7.58 -2.89 -9.55
CA LYS A 94 8.04 -3.23 -8.21
C LYS A 94 8.71 -2.01 -7.59
N VAL A 95 8.53 -1.80 -6.29
CA VAL A 95 9.27 -0.80 -5.52
C VAL A 95 10.59 -1.43 -5.07
N ILE A 96 11.67 -0.67 -5.20
CA ILE A 96 13.01 -1.05 -4.78
C ILE A 96 13.24 -0.53 -3.36
N ASP A 97 13.38 -1.44 -2.40
CA ASP A 97 13.94 -1.11 -1.10
C ASP A 97 15.46 -1.31 -1.15
N LYS A 98 16.18 -0.20 -1.28
CA LYS A 98 17.65 -0.22 -1.34
C LYS A 98 18.30 -0.63 -0.02
N HIS A 99 17.66 -0.36 1.12
CA HIS A 99 18.23 -0.65 2.44
C HIS A 99 18.16 -2.14 2.73
N ASN A 100 16.99 -2.73 2.50
CA ASN A 100 16.77 -4.16 2.74
C ASN A 100 17.18 -5.03 1.54
N ARG A 101 17.54 -4.41 0.42
CA ARG A 101 17.83 -5.07 -0.85
C ARG A 101 16.70 -6.00 -1.28
N THR A 102 15.47 -5.52 -1.20
CA THR A 102 14.26 -6.26 -1.57
C THR A 102 13.48 -5.53 -2.66
N LEU A 103 12.69 -6.32 -3.40
CA LEU A 103 11.69 -5.81 -4.33
C LEU A 103 10.31 -6.14 -3.77
N SER A 104 9.40 -5.19 -3.82
CA SER A 104 8.00 -5.42 -3.43
C SER A 104 7.08 -5.08 -4.59
N SER A 105 6.12 -5.96 -4.91
CA SER A 105 5.14 -5.68 -5.96
C SER A 105 4.34 -4.42 -5.66
N PHE A 106 4.26 -3.52 -6.64
CA PHE A 106 3.58 -2.24 -6.53
C PHE A 106 2.35 -2.16 -7.44
N LEU A 107 2.51 -2.48 -8.73
CA LEU A 107 1.41 -2.45 -9.70
C LEU A 107 1.66 -3.50 -10.77
N ASN A 108 0.69 -4.38 -10.98
CA ASN A 108 0.73 -5.36 -12.06
C ASN A 108 -0.56 -5.24 -12.88
N LEU A 109 -0.41 -5.02 -14.18
CA LEU A 109 -1.50 -4.78 -15.10
C LEU A 109 -1.34 -5.63 -16.34
N GLN A 110 -2.40 -6.36 -16.67
CA GLN A 110 -2.61 -6.94 -17.98
C GLN A 110 -3.70 -6.13 -18.67
N ASN A 111 -3.28 -5.22 -19.54
CA ASN A 111 -4.22 -4.38 -20.25
C ASN A 111 -4.76 -5.12 -21.48
N PRO A 112 -6.05 -5.42 -21.57
CA PRO A 112 -6.60 -6.16 -22.70
C PRO A 112 -6.57 -5.33 -23.98
N ARG A 113 -6.82 -6.00 -25.10
CA ARG A 113 -6.95 -5.34 -26.41
C ARG A 113 -8.07 -4.31 -26.37
N TYR A 114 -7.91 -3.22 -27.13
CA TYR A 114 -8.94 -2.19 -27.31
C TYR A 114 -9.34 -1.41 -26.04
N ASN A 115 -8.51 -1.42 -24.99
CA ASN A 115 -8.78 -0.57 -23.84
C ASN A 115 -8.62 0.92 -24.21
N ALA A 116 -9.46 1.76 -23.61
CA ALA A 116 -9.41 3.21 -23.71
C ALA A 116 -8.12 3.76 -23.10
N ILE A 117 -7.66 3.16 -21.99
CA ILE A 117 -6.42 3.54 -21.31
C ILE A 117 -5.22 2.94 -22.05
N LYS A 118 -4.36 3.82 -22.55
CA LYS A 118 -3.08 3.45 -23.18
C LYS A 118 -1.97 3.42 -22.14
N PHE A 119 -0.87 2.75 -22.48
CA PHE A 119 0.32 2.66 -21.63
C PHE A 119 0.83 4.04 -21.21
N GLU A 120 0.91 4.97 -22.15
CA GLU A 120 1.39 6.34 -21.92
C GLU A 120 0.44 7.19 -21.06
N ASN A 121 -0.81 6.75 -20.85
CA ASN A 121 -1.69 7.38 -19.87
C ASN A 121 -1.30 7.02 -18.43
N LEU A 122 -0.57 5.93 -18.23
CA LEU A 122 -0.14 5.45 -16.90
C LEU A 122 1.33 5.73 -16.62
N LEU A 123 2.17 5.76 -17.66
CA LEU A 123 3.62 5.95 -17.52
C LEU A 123 4.12 7.17 -18.31
N PRO A 124 5.16 7.86 -17.82
CA PRO A 124 5.70 9.03 -18.49
C PRO A 124 6.74 8.66 -19.56
N PHE A 125 6.64 7.49 -20.18
CA PHE A 125 7.51 7.07 -21.28
C PHE A 125 6.71 6.20 -22.25
N SER A 126 7.18 6.08 -23.49
CA SER A 126 6.44 5.37 -24.53
C SER A 126 6.63 3.86 -24.42
N LEU A 127 5.55 3.11 -24.68
CA LEU A 127 5.61 1.67 -24.85
C LEU A 127 6.55 1.31 -26.00
N ASP A 128 6.56 2.11 -27.06
CA ASP A 128 7.32 1.89 -28.29
C ASP A 128 8.82 2.21 -28.15
N ALA A 129 9.28 2.60 -26.95
CA ALA A 129 10.66 2.98 -26.71
C ALA A 129 11.67 1.90 -27.16
N PHE A 130 11.35 0.61 -27.15
CA PHE A 130 12.27 -0.45 -27.61
C PHE A 130 11.63 -1.40 -28.63
N TYR A 131 10.50 -1.03 -29.23
CA TYR A 131 9.78 -1.87 -30.19
C TYR A 131 9.60 -1.13 -31.52
N HIS A 132 9.64 -1.86 -32.62
CA HIS A 132 9.67 -1.29 -33.98
C HIS A 132 8.26 -0.96 -34.52
N GLY A 133 7.41 -0.42 -33.65
CA GLY A 133 6.01 -0.09 -33.94
C GLY A 133 5.03 -1.18 -33.49
N ARG A 134 4.05 -0.79 -32.68
CA ARG A 134 2.92 -1.65 -32.29
C ARG A 134 1.73 -1.45 -33.21
N THR A 135 0.93 -2.49 -33.40
CA THR A 135 -0.41 -2.33 -33.97
C THR A 135 -1.25 -1.51 -33.00
N MET A 136 -1.56 -0.27 -33.36
CA MET A 136 -2.49 0.58 -32.63
C MET A 136 -3.92 0.17 -32.99
N ALA A 137 -4.80 0.03 -32.00
CA ALA A 137 -6.22 -0.03 -32.29
C ALA A 137 -6.71 1.38 -32.62
N GLY A 138 -7.53 1.53 -33.66
CA GLY A 138 -8.18 2.83 -33.94
C GLY A 138 -8.91 3.34 -32.70
N ASN A 139 -8.84 4.65 -32.46
CA ASN A 139 -9.45 5.30 -31.30
C ASN A 139 -10.97 5.07 -31.31
N ARG A 140 -11.46 4.18 -30.45
CA ARG A 140 -12.89 4.03 -30.14
C ARG A 140 -13.13 4.63 -28.77
N TYR A 141 -13.31 5.94 -28.73
CA TYR A 141 -13.68 6.63 -27.51
C TYR A 141 -15.20 6.47 -27.31
N HIS A 142 -15.60 5.71 -26.29
CA HIS A 142 -16.99 5.68 -25.80
C HIS A 142 -17.18 6.73 -24.69
N GLY A 143 -18.43 7.03 -24.31
CA GLY A 143 -18.83 8.27 -23.60
C GLY A 143 -18.26 8.55 -22.20
N GLU A 144 -17.36 7.73 -21.65
CA GLU A 144 -16.77 7.91 -20.29
C GLU A 144 -15.24 8.06 -20.31
N VAL A 145 -14.66 8.31 -21.48
CA VAL A 145 -13.20 8.32 -21.65
C VAL A 145 -12.52 9.42 -20.84
N GLU A 146 -13.12 10.60 -20.70
CA GLU A 146 -12.48 11.72 -19.97
C GLU A 146 -12.31 11.42 -18.48
N GLU A 147 -13.29 10.77 -17.86
CA GLU A 147 -13.22 10.35 -16.46
C GLU A 147 -12.15 9.29 -16.26
N GLN A 148 -12.15 8.24 -17.09
CA GLN A 148 -11.11 7.20 -17.04
C GLN A 148 -9.71 7.77 -17.26
N LEU A 149 -9.55 8.68 -18.21
CA LEU A 149 -8.29 9.38 -18.46
C LEU A 149 -7.88 10.29 -17.30
N SER A 150 -8.85 10.86 -16.57
CA SER A 150 -8.58 11.62 -15.34
C SER A 150 -8.06 10.73 -14.22
N HIS A 151 -8.64 9.54 -14.01
CA HIS A 151 -8.09 8.59 -13.04
C HIS A 151 -6.69 8.10 -13.44
N ALA A 152 -6.49 7.80 -14.74
CA ALA A 152 -5.18 7.40 -15.25
C ALA A 152 -4.12 8.50 -15.08
N TYR A 153 -4.48 9.77 -15.30
CA TYR A 153 -3.59 10.91 -15.07
C TYR A 153 -3.11 10.99 -13.61
N GLU A 154 -4.00 10.79 -12.64
CA GLU A 154 -3.63 10.84 -11.22
C GLU A 154 -2.73 9.67 -10.83
N LEU A 155 -3.00 8.46 -11.34
CA LEU A 155 -2.09 7.32 -11.16
C LEU A 155 -0.71 7.61 -11.77
N LYS A 156 -0.67 8.14 -13.00
CA LYS A 156 0.58 8.52 -13.67
C LYS A 156 1.34 9.58 -12.91
N SER A 157 0.66 10.56 -12.30
CA SER A 157 1.30 11.62 -11.52
C SER A 157 2.06 11.04 -10.32
N ILE A 158 1.45 10.09 -9.61
CA ILE A 158 2.04 9.40 -8.45
C ILE A 158 3.20 8.50 -8.88
N ILE A 159 3.02 7.71 -9.94
CA ILE A 159 4.10 6.87 -10.49
C ILE A 159 5.27 7.73 -10.94
N THR A 160 5.01 8.85 -11.62
CA THR A 160 6.05 9.78 -12.07
C THR A 160 6.84 10.37 -10.89
N ARG A 161 6.20 10.68 -9.76
CA ARG A 161 6.92 11.11 -8.55
C ARG A 161 7.90 10.06 -8.06
N LEU A 162 7.49 8.79 -8.05
CA LEU A 162 8.35 7.67 -7.62
C LEU A 162 9.52 7.43 -8.60
N LEU A 163 9.27 7.55 -9.91
CA LEU A 163 10.30 7.48 -10.95
C LEU A 163 11.35 8.59 -10.79
N LEU A 164 10.92 9.79 -10.41
CA LEU A 164 11.81 10.92 -10.14
C LEU A 164 12.44 10.89 -8.74
N GLY A 165 12.32 9.76 -8.01
CA GLY A 165 12.91 9.57 -6.68
C GLY A 165 12.25 10.37 -5.56
N ARG A 166 11.11 11.03 -5.82
CA ARG A 166 10.40 11.85 -4.82
C ARG A 166 9.66 10.95 -3.82
N SER A 167 9.41 11.48 -2.63
CA SER A 167 8.58 10.82 -1.62
C SER A 167 7.08 10.95 -1.94
N ILE A 168 6.32 9.97 -1.47
CA ILE A 168 4.85 9.96 -1.48
C ILE A 168 4.33 10.07 -0.05
N SER A 169 3.34 10.94 0.17
CA SER A 169 2.64 11.08 1.45
C SER A 169 1.48 10.08 1.57
N GLN A 170 0.84 10.01 2.75
CA GLN A 170 -0.35 9.18 2.95
C GLN A 170 -1.49 9.58 1.99
N GLN A 171 -1.73 10.89 1.85
CA GLN A 171 -2.70 11.43 0.88
C GLN A 171 -2.47 10.91 -0.56
N HIS A 172 -1.20 10.79 -1.00
CA HIS A 172 -0.91 10.24 -2.32
C HIS A 172 -1.29 8.76 -2.43
N ARG A 173 -1.18 7.99 -1.34
CA ARG A 173 -1.61 6.58 -1.33
C ARG A 173 -3.11 6.46 -1.37
N ASP A 174 -3.81 7.30 -0.62
CA ASP A 174 -5.27 7.32 -0.62
C ASP A 174 -5.80 7.68 -2.01
N LEU A 175 -5.21 8.69 -2.67
CA LEU A 175 -5.50 9.03 -4.06
C LEU A 175 -5.16 7.88 -5.02
N PHE A 176 -3.99 7.25 -4.87
CA PHE A 176 -3.63 6.10 -5.71
C PHE A 176 -4.70 5.01 -5.61
N ARG A 177 -5.10 4.65 -4.38
CA ARG A 177 -6.14 3.65 -4.12
C ARG A 177 -7.46 4.06 -4.75
N GLU A 178 -7.92 5.28 -4.53
CA GLU A 178 -9.17 5.81 -5.09
C GLU A 178 -9.18 5.70 -6.62
N HIS A 179 -8.17 6.24 -7.29
CA HIS A 179 -8.13 6.25 -8.76
C HIS A 179 -7.89 4.85 -9.34
N TYR A 180 -7.13 3.99 -8.67
CA TYR A 180 -6.96 2.60 -9.07
C TYR A 180 -8.28 1.82 -8.97
N GLN A 181 -8.99 1.98 -7.85
CA GLN A 181 -10.30 1.36 -7.66
C GLN A 181 -11.30 1.84 -8.71
N ALA A 182 -11.37 3.13 -8.98
CA ALA A 182 -12.25 3.68 -10.01
C ALA A 182 -11.93 3.10 -11.40
N LEU A 183 -10.65 3.02 -11.76
CA LEU A 183 -10.24 2.62 -13.11
C LEU A 183 -10.35 1.11 -13.36
N TYR A 184 -10.04 0.29 -12.35
CA TYR A 184 -9.91 -1.15 -12.54
C TYR A 184 -10.95 -2.00 -11.80
N LEU A 185 -11.59 -1.47 -10.76
CA LEU A 185 -12.53 -2.21 -9.90
C LEU A 185 -13.98 -1.71 -9.98
N ALA A 186 -14.24 -0.41 -10.23
CA ALA A 186 -15.58 0.18 -10.15
C ALA A 186 -16.45 -0.05 -11.40
N ASN A 187 -15.86 -0.15 -12.59
CA ASN A 187 -16.58 -0.17 -13.87
C ASN A 187 -16.90 -1.57 -14.44
N GLN A 188 -16.85 -2.63 -13.64
CA GLN A 188 -17.27 -3.96 -14.09
C GLN A 188 -18.72 -4.21 -13.70
N GLN A 189 -19.66 -3.81 -14.57
CA GLN A 189 -20.97 -4.43 -14.60
C GLN A 189 -20.78 -5.95 -14.76
N PRO A 190 -21.50 -6.79 -13.99
CA PRO A 190 -21.46 -8.23 -14.18
C PRO A 190 -21.93 -8.52 -15.61
N GLN A 191 -21.02 -8.93 -16.49
CA GLN A 191 -21.44 -9.60 -17.71
C GLN A 191 -22.12 -10.89 -17.26
N VAL A 192 -23.45 -10.85 -17.32
CA VAL A 192 -24.33 -11.98 -17.09
C VAL A 192 -23.97 -13.07 -18.09
N GLN A 193 -23.17 -14.03 -17.65
CA GLN A 193 -23.30 -15.40 -18.12
C GLN A 193 -23.80 -16.22 -16.94
N ALA A 194 -25.06 -16.62 -17.07
CA ALA A 194 -25.76 -17.48 -16.15
C ALA A 194 -24.99 -18.79 -15.97
N ALA A 195 -24.42 -18.98 -14.78
CA ALA A 195 -24.10 -20.29 -14.25
C ALA A 195 -24.25 -20.22 -12.72
N SER A 196 -25.34 -20.84 -12.26
CA SER A 196 -25.61 -21.36 -10.92
C SER A 196 -25.30 -20.48 -9.71
N SER A 197 -26.35 -20.14 -8.97
CA SER A 197 -26.40 -19.95 -7.52
C SER A 197 -25.18 -20.48 -6.74
N GLN A 198 -24.16 -19.63 -6.56
CA GLN A 198 -23.13 -19.77 -5.56
C GLN A 198 -23.04 -18.42 -4.85
N GLU A 199 -22.94 -18.46 -3.53
CA GLU A 199 -22.83 -17.30 -2.63
C GLU A 199 -21.96 -16.20 -3.23
N ARG A 200 -22.34 -14.93 -3.05
CA ARG A 200 -21.54 -13.77 -3.49
C ARG A 200 -20.15 -13.89 -2.86
N GLN A 201 -19.20 -14.45 -3.60
CA GLN A 201 -17.82 -14.64 -3.15
C GLN A 201 -17.22 -13.28 -2.80
N ARG A 202 -16.69 -13.13 -1.59
CA ARG A 202 -16.01 -11.92 -1.13
C ARG A 202 -14.62 -11.85 -1.77
N ASP A 203 -14.52 -11.19 -2.91
CA ASP A 203 -13.28 -11.04 -3.70
C ASP A 203 -12.47 -9.79 -3.30
N ILE A 204 -11.38 -9.49 -4.01
CA ILE A 204 -10.46 -8.36 -3.78
C ILE A 204 -11.21 -7.02 -3.59
N SER A 205 -12.27 -6.79 -4.36
CA SER A 205 -13.08 -5.57 -4.25
C SER A 205 -13.80 -5.44 -2.90
N HIS A 206 -14.20 -6.57 -2.31
CA HIS A 206 -14.85 -6.58 -0.99
C HIS A 206 -13.82 -6.31 0.11
N PHE A 207 -12.73 -7.07 0.18
CA PHE A 207 -11.68 -6.87 1.19
C PHE A 207 -10.93 -5.56 1.00
N GLY A 208 -10.93 -5.02 -0.22
CA GLY A 208 -10.42 -3.69 -0.53
C GLY A 208 -11.19 -2.54 0.15
N ARG A 209 -12.45 -2.78 0.53
CA ARG A 209 -13.31 -1.84 1.25
C ARG A 209 -13.50 -2.21 2.72
N ASN A 210 -13.43 -3.50 3.04
CA ASN A 210 -13.68 -4.05 4.37
C ASN A 210 -12.50 -4.91 4.83
N LEU A 211 -11.33 -4.29 5.01
CA LEU A 211 -10.11 -5.01 5.44
C LEU A 211 -10.26 -5.72 6.80
N GLY A 212 -11.18 -5.27 7.65
CA GLY A 212 -11.46 -5.89 8.96
C GLY A 212 -12.21 -7.22 8.87
N ASP A 213 -12.84 -7.54 7.75
CA ASP A 213 -13.59 -8.78 7.59
C ASP A 213 -12.66 -9.99 7.59
N LYS A 214 -13.00 -11.04 8.34
CA LYS A 214 -12.20 -12.27 8.40
C LYS A 214 -12.49 -13.18 7.19
N PRO A 215 -11.47 -13.77 6.56
CA PRO A 215 -11.66 -14.72 5.46
C PRO A 215 -12.21 -16.06 5.98
N LYS A 216 -13.15 -16.64 5.24
CA LYS A 216 -13.86 -17.89 5.58
C LYS A 216 -13.56 -19.05 4.63
N SER A 217 -12.85 -18.78 3.54
CA SER A 217 -12.42 -19.80 2.58
C SER A 217 -11.00 -19.49 2.07
N LEU A 218 -10.33 -20.48 1.49
CA LEU A 218 -9.01 -20.29 0.88
C LEU A 218 -9.06 -19.26 -0.28
N PHE A 219 -10.19 -19.18 -1.00
CA PHE A 219 -10.43 -18.12 -1.98
C PHE A 219 -10.39 -16.74 -1.32
N GLU A 220 -11.08 -16.58 -0.19
CA GLU A 220 -11.12 -15.30 0.54
C GLU A 220 -9.77 -14.97 1.18
N VAL A 221 -8.97 -15.96 1.57
CA VAL A 221 -7.57 -15.77 1.98
C VAL A 221 -6.78 -15.13 0.84
N SER A 222 -6.85 -15.72 -0.36
CA SER A 222 -6.21 -15.14 -1.56
C SER A 222 -6.68 -13.72 -1.84
N ALA A 223 -7.99 -13.49 -1.81
CA ALA A 223 -8.59 -12.18 -2.04
C ALA A 223 -8.11 -11.14 -1.02
N LYS A 224 -8.08 -11.50 0.27
CA LYS A 224 -7.63 -10.59 1.33
C LYS A 224 -6.14 -10.29 1.24
N ILE A 225 -5.29 -11.29 0.96
CA ILE A 225 -3.85 -11.07 0.69
C ILE A 225 -3.68 -10.12 -0.50
N GLY A 226 -4.38 -10.36 -1.60
CA GLY A 226 -4.36 -9.50 -2.78
C GLY A 226 -4.81 -8.07 -2.48
N SER A 227 -5.88 -7.88 -1.69
CA SER A 227 -6.35 -6.57 -1.25
C SER A 227 -5.33 -5.84 -0.36
N VAL A 228 -4.70 -6.54 0.60
CA VAL A 228 -3.66 -5.95 1.46
C VAL A 228 -2.48 -5.51 0.59
N ALA A 229 -2.01 -6.37 -0.32
CA ALA A 229 -0.91 -6.06 -1.23
C ALA A 229 -1.22 -4.82 -2.10
N LEU A 230 -2.44 -4.73 -2.64
CA LEU A 230 -2.88 -3.59 -3.45
C LEU A 230 -3.01 -2.29 -2.64
N ILE A 231 -3.55 -2.36 -1.42
CA ILE A 231 -3.75 -1.17 -0.56
C ILE A 231 -2.42 -0.63 -0.04
N ASN A 232 -1.55 -1.53 0.42
CA ASN A 232 -0.26 -1.17 1.00
C ASN A 232 0.83 -1.03 -0.07
N LEU A 233 0.52 -1.33 -1.34
CA LEU A 233 1.42 -1.29 -2.48
C LEU A 233 2.69 -2.15 -2.26
N SER A 234 2.50 -3.18 -1.43
CA SER A 234 3.46 -4.16 -0.96
C SER A 234 2.73 -5.07 0.02
N ILE A 235 3.27 -6.27 0.26
CA ILE A 235 2.84 -7.10 1.38
C ILE A 235 4.07 -7.76 2.01
N SER A 236 4.07 -7.83 3.33
CA SER A 236 5.09 -8.51 4.11
C SER A 236 4.66 -9.92 4.50
N GLU A 237 5.63 -10.76 4.81
CA GLU A 237 5.42 -12.09 5.39
C GLU A 237 4.50 -12.05 6.63
N GLN A 238 4.69 -11.05 7.48
CA GLN A 238 3.88 -10.87 8.69
C GLN A 238 2.41 -10.60 8.37
N GLU A 239 2.13 -9.78 7.36
CA GLU A 239 0.75 -9.47 6.93
C GLU A 239 0.07 -10.69 6.31
N ILE A 240 0.83 -11.53 5.58
CA ILE A 240 0.30 -12.83 5.12
C ILE A 240 0.00 -13.70 6.34
N THR A 241 0.92 -13.78 7.29
CA THR A 241 0.74 -14.57 8.52
C THR A 241 -0.50 -14.11 9.30
N ASP A 242 -0.75 -12.80 9.41
CA ASP A 242 -1.96 -12.25 10.03
C ASP A 242 -3.23 -12.77 9.35
N VAL A 243 -3.30 -12.70 8.01
CA VAL A 243 -4.47 -13.19 7.26
C VAL A 243 -4.69 -14.69 7.43
N LEU A 244 -3.60 -15.47 7.47
CA LEU A 244 -3.68 -16.92 7.71
C LEU A 244 -4.18 -17.22 9.14
N VAL A 245 -3.73 -16.46 10.15
CA VAL A 245 -4.20 -16.60 11.54
C VAL A 245 -5.69 -16.26 11.64
N GLU A 246 -6.14 -15.17 11.01
CA GLU A 246 -7.57 -14.81 10.99
C GLU A 246 -8.43 -15.93 10.38
N TYR A 247 -7.97 -16.55 9.28
CA TYR A 247 -8.64 -17.68 8.66
C TYR A 247 -8.75 -18.88 9.61
N LEU A 248 -7.65 -19.26 10.26
CA LEU A 248 -7.63 -20.38 11.20
C LEU A 248 -8.54 -20.12 12.41
N GLN A 249 -8.56 -18.88 12.93
CA GLN A 249 -9.44 -18.50 14.03
C GLN A 249 -10.92 -18.53 13.63
N GLU A 250 -11.26 -18.04 12.44
CA GLU A 250 -12.64 -17.98 11.94
C GLU A 250 -13.16 -19.38 11.59
N THR A 251 -12.33 -20.24 11.01
CA THR A 251 -12.73 -21.58 10.57
C THR A 251 -12.48 -22.69 11.60
N LYS A 252 -11.75 -22.38 12.68
CA LYS A 252 -11.34 -23.33 13.73
C LYS A 252 -10.53 -24.51 13.19
N GLN A 253 -9.71 -24.28 12.16
CA GLN A 253 -8.88 -25.31 11.54
C GLN A 253 -7.45 -25.32 12.08
N SER A 254 -6.74 -26.44 11.88
CA SER A 254 -5.31 -26.58 12.17
C SER A 254 -4.45 -25.93 11.08
N PRO A 255 -3.26 -25.38 11.41
CA PRO A 255 -2.27 -24.93 10.42
C PRO A 255 -1.94 -25.95 9.32
N ASP A 256 -2.10 -27.25 9.59
CA ASP A 256 -1.88 -28.34 8.62
C ASP A 256 -2.75 -28.24 7.36
N ILE A 257 -3.82 -27.44 7.39
CA ILE A 257 -4.61 -27.18 6.19
C ILE A 257 -3.78 -26.52 5.08
N PHE A 258 -2.73 -25.76 5.40
CA PHE A 258 -1.89 -25.10 4.40
C PHE A 258 -0.83 -26.03 3.79
N ASN A 259 -1.24 -27.24 3.40
CA ASN A 259 -0.44 -28.17 2.61
C ASN A 259 -0.21 -27.67 1.17
N GLU A 260 0.63 -28.35 0.39
CA GLU A 260 0.97 -27.93 -0.98
C GLU A 260 -0.25 -27.75 -1.89
N VAL A 261 -1.29 -28.57 -1.74
CA VAL A 261 -2.52 -28.48 -2.55
C VAL A 261 -3.24 -27.17 -2.26
N ASN A 262 -3.43 -26.86 -0.97
CA ASN A 262 -4.16 -25.67 -0.56
C ASN A 262 -3.33 -24.39 -0.74
N LYS A 263 -2.01 -24.45 -0.62
CA LYS A 263 -1.11 -23.37 -1.03
C LYS A 263 -1.26 -23.03 -2.50
N LYS A 264 -1.26 -24.06 -3.35
CA LYS A 264 -1.48 -23.88 -4.79
C LYS A 264 -2.83 -23.24 -5.08
N ILE A 265 -3.89 -23.64 -4.38
CA ILE A 265 -5.19 -22.96 -4.45
C ILE A 265 -5.04 -21.48 -4.09
N ILE A 266 -4.37 -21.15 -2.98
CA ILE A 266 -4.22 -19.74 -2.57
C ILE A 266 -3.51 -18.90 -3.66
N ILE A 267 -2.47 -19.47 -4.27
CA ILE A 267 -1.61 -18.77 -5.23
C ILE A 267 -2.25 -18.64 -6.61
N GLU A 268 -2.91 -19.72 -7.09
CA GLU A 268 -3.41 -19.82 -8.46
C GLU A 268 -4.88 -19.42 -8.61
N THR A 269 -5.61 -19.28 -7.50
CA THR A 269 -7.00 -18.80 -7.54
C THR A 269 -7.06 -17.47 -8.27
N LEU A 270 -7.89 -17.43 -9.31
CA LEU A 270 -8.12 -16.22 -10.09
C LEU A 270 -8.97 -15.25 -9.26
N LEU A 271 -8.32 -14.17 -8.84
CA LEU A 271 -8.91 -13.05 -8.15
C LEU A 271 -9.33 -11.98 -9.15
N ASP A 272 -9.94 -10.92 -8.63
CA ASP A 272 -10.27 -9.74 -9.41
C ASP A 272 -11.19 -10.08 -10.58
N ASN A 273 -12.35 -10.65 -10.24
CA ASN A 273 -13.35 -11.17 -11.18
C ASN A 273 -12.80 -12.27 -12.10
N LYS A 274 -12.02 -13.20 -11.53
CA LYS A 274 -11.41 -14.34 -12.23
C LYS A 274 -10.40 -13.93 -13.32
N ARG A 275 -9.79 -12.75 -13.21
CA ARG A 275 -8.83 -12.26 -14.21
C ARG A 275 -7.41 -12.68 -13.91
N LEU A 276 -6.98 -12.53 -12.66
CA LEU A 276 -5.57 -12.59 -12.30
C LEU A 276 -5.36 -13.46 -11.06
N PRO A 277 -4.43 -14.42 -11.09
CA PRO A 277 -4.08 -15.16 -9.89
C PRO A 277 -3.33 -14.28 -8.88
N LEU A 278 -3.28 -14.69 -7.61
CA LEU A 278 -2.57 -13.96 -6.56
C LEU A 278 -1.10 -13.72 -6.91
N LYS A 279 -0.43 -14.70 -7.54
CA LYS A 279 0.95 -14.56 -8.04
C LYS A 279 1.16 -13.41 -9.04
N SER A 280 0.10 -12.98 -9.72
CA SER A 280 0.16 -11.82 -10.60
C SER A 280 0.14 -10.50 -9.82
N PHE A 281 -0.39 -10.49 -8.60
CA PHE A 281 -0.38 -9.31 -7.72
C PHE A 281 0.89 -9.23 -6.89
N VAL A 282 1.41 -10.39 -6.45
CA VAL A 282 2.58 -10.51 -5.59
C VAL A 282 3.53 -11.53 -6.22
N ALA A 283 4.58 -11.04 -6.87
CA ALA A 283 5.45 -11.88 -7.71
C ALA A 283 6.22 -12.95 -6.92
N ASP A 284 6.51 -12.67 -5.66
CA ASP A 284 7.26 -13.51 -4.71
C ASP A 284 6.35 -14.24 -3.72
N ILE A 285 5.04 -14.35 -4.02
CA ILE A 285 4.04 -14.92 -3.10
C ILE A 285 4.38 -16.33 -2.65
N ASP A 286 4.95 -17.18 -3.51
CA ASP A 286 5.35 -18.53 -3.14
C ASP A 286 6.35 -18.53 -1.97
N THR A 287 7.32 -17.62 -2.01
CA THR A 287 8.34 -17.52 -0.96
C THR A 287 7.73 -16.96 0.31
N LEU A 288 6.99 -15.84 0.20
CA LEU A 288 6.38 -15.18 1.35
C LEU A 288 5.34 -16.06 2.05
N LEU A 289 4.53 -16.81 1.30
CA LEU A 289 3.51 -17.70 1.84
C LEU A 289 4.14 -18.90 2.57
N ASN A 290 5.20 -19.48 2.01
CA ASN A 290 5.90 -20.58 2.66
C ASN A 290 6.53 -20.16 3.99
N SER A 291 7.21 -19.00 4.01
CA SER A 291 7.80 -18.47 5.24
C SER A 291 6.70 -18.16 6.27
N ALA A 292 5.60 -17.50 5.86
CA ALA A 292 4.46 -17.21 6.73
C ALA A 292 3.84 -18.48 7.37
N ILE A 293 3.68 -19.55 6.59
CA ILE A 293 3.14 -20.82 7.09
C ILE A 293 4.07 -21.45 8.14
N GLN A 294 5.39 -21.38 7.95
CA GLN A 294 6.36 -21.89 8.92
C GLN A 294 6.29 -21.13 10.27
N GLN A 295 5.87 -19.87 10.27
CA GLN A 295 5.75 -19.05 11.48
C GLN A 295 4.43 -19.25 12.25
N LEU A 296 3.41 -19.87 11.64
CA LEU A 296 2.08 -20.03 12.24
C LEU A 296 2.08 -20.72 13.62
N PRO A 297 2.81 -21.83 13.85
CA PRO A 297 2.77 -22.51 15.15
C PRO A 297 3.28 -21.64 16.29
N ALA A 298 4.35 -20.87 16.06
CA ALA A 298 4.91 -19.97 17.05
C ALA A 298 3.92 -18.86 17.44
N LYS A 299 3.20 -18.32 16.45
CA LYS A 299 2.26 -17.22 16.65
C LYS A 299 0.97 -17.67 17.36
N LEU A 300 0.42 -18.83 17.00
CA LEU A 300 -0.77 -19.39 17.64
C LEU A 300 -0.52 -19.79 19.11
N ASN A 301 0.68 -20.29 19.42
CA ASN A 301 1.10 -20.58 20.79
C ASN A 301 1.27 -19.31 21.63
N ALA A 302 1.77 -18.22 21.04
CA ALA A 302 1.86 -16.93 21.72
C ALA A 302 0.48 -16.33 22.04
N SER A 303 -0.51 -16.48 21.14
CA SER A 303 -1.88 -16.02 21.35
C SER A 303 -2.65 -16.81 22.42
N SER A 304 -2.24 -18.06 22.69
CA SER A 304 -2.90 -18.93 23.67
C SER A 304 -2.49 -18.65 25.13
N GLN A 305 -1.47 -17.83 25.36
CA GLN A 305 -0.99 -17.43 26.70
C GLN A 305 -1.49 -16.05 27.16
N GLN A 306 -2.31 -15.34 26.38
CA GLN A 306 -2.80 -13.99 26.70
C GLN A 306 -4.04 -13.96 27.63
N GLY A 307 -4.31 -15.05 28.36
CA GLY A 307 -5.56 -15.25 29.10
C GLY A 307 -5.48 -15.09 30.61
N GLN A 308 -4.63 -14.23 31.18
CA GLN A 308 -4.73 -13.80 32.58
C GLN A 308 -4.23 -12.35 32.71
N ALA A 309 -5.14 -11.38 32.56
CA ALA A 309 -4.88 -10.00 32.96
C ALA A 309 -5.10 -9.89 34.48
N GLU A 310 -4.02 -9.60 35.21
CA GLU A 310 -4.12 -9.14 36.60
C GLU A 310 -4.83 -7.78 36.62
N GLU A 311 -5.96 -7.72 37.31
CA GLU A 311 -6.69 -6.50 37.60
C GLU A 311 -5.90 -5.69 38.65
N LEU A 312 -5.21 -4.64 38.20
CA LEU A 312 -4.41 -3.77 39.06
C LEU A 312 -5.15 -2.46 39.34
N LEU A 313 -5.32 -2.18 40.63
CA LEU A 313 -5.98 -0.99 41.18
C LEU A 313 -5.17 0.28 40.88
N LEU A 314 -5.71 1.17 40.06
CA LEU A 314 -5.26 2.56 39.93
C LEU A 314 -5.48 3.27 41.28
N THR A 315 -4.42 3.84 41.86
CA THR A 315 -4.52 4.73 43.03
C THR A 315 -4.81 6.16 42.57
N GLU A 316 -5.51 6.95 43.39
CA GLU A 316 -5.93 8.34 43.09
C GLU A 316 -4.78 9.32 42.75
N SER A 317 -3.51 8.92 42.94
CA SER A 317 -2.32 9.73 42.70
C SER A 317 -1.51 9.35 41.45
N THR A 318 -2.05 8.53 40.54
CA THR A 318 -1.31 8.06 39.36
C THR A 318 -1.08 9.20 38.36
N THR A 319 0.19 9.48 38.01
CA THR A 319 0.54 10.49 37.01
C THR A 319 0.48 9.94 35.58
N ALA A 320 0.42 10.83 34.57
CA ALA A 320 0.41 10.45 33.15
C ALA A 320 1.64 9.60 32.74
N LYS A 321 2.82 9.95 33.26
CA LYS A 321 4.05 9.20 33.02
C LYS A 321 4.02 7.81 33.66
N GLU A 322 3.54 7.70 34.89
CA GLU A 322 3.41 6.41 35.58
C GLU A 322 2.39 5.50 34.88
N LEU A 323 1.32 6.08 34.34
CA LEU A 323 0.35 5.35 33.52
C LEU A 323 0.96 4.85 32.21
N ASP A 324 1.74 5.68 31.51
CA ASP A 324 2.50 5.27 30.32
C ASP A 324 3.47 4.12 30.63
N GLU A 325 4.29 4.26 31.68
CA GLU A 325 5.24 3.23 32.12
C GLU A 325 4.52 1.93 32.50
N LEU A 326 3.35 2.02 33.13
CA LEU A 326 2.53 0.86 33.51
C LEU A 326 1.98 0.14 32.27
N ILE A 327 1.45 0.87 31.29
CA ILE A 327 0.97 0.28 30.03
C ILE A 327 2.15 -0.32 29.26
N GLN A 328 3.28 0.37 29.19
CA GLN A 328 4.49 -0.13 28.55
C GLN A 328 5.03 -1.41 29.22
N GLY A 329 4.94 -1.51 30.55
CA GLY A 329 5.30 -2.70 31.31
C GLY A 329 4.42 -3.93 31.02
N GLN A 330 3.19 -3.71 30.56
CA GLN A 330 2.26 -4.77 30.15
C GLN A 330 2.40 -5.17 28.68
N LEU A 331 3.19 -4.43 27.89
CA LEU A 331 3.44 -4.79 26.50
C LEU A 331 4.26 -6.09 26.46
N THR A 332 3.65 -7.15 25.95
CA THR A 332 4.37 -8.38 25.62
C THR A 332 5.49 -8.06 24.63
N ARG A 333 6.69 -8.65 24.75
CA ARG A 333 7.80 -8.47 23.80
C ARG A 333 7.33 -8.73 22.36
N PRO A 334 7.04 -7.69 21.57
CA PRO A 334 6.37 -7.89 20.29
C PRO A 334 7.40 -8.04 19.18
N GLN A 335 7.05 -8.82 18.16
CA GLN A 335 7.89 -9.09 16.99
C GLN A 335 7.87 -7.94 15.96
N GLY A 336 7.18 -6.82 16.24
CA GLY A 336 7.08 -5.67 15.33
C GLY A 336 6.47 -4.40 15.94
N LEU A 337 6.82 -3.24 15.37
CA LEU A 337 6.37 -1.91 15.83
C LEU A 337 4.84 -1.69 15.67
N LYS A 338 4.21 -2.36 14.70
CA LYS A 338 2.75 -2.21 14.46
C LYS A 338 1.96 -2.90 15.57
N GLU A 339 2.35 -4.12 15.91
CA GLU A 339 1.77 -4.92 16.99
C GLU A 339 1.96 -4.22 18.33
N LEU A 340 3.16 -3.69 18.60
CA LEU A 340 3.46 -2.88 19.79
C LEU A 340 2.47 -1.71 19.94
N LYS A 341 2.23 -0.96 18.85
CA LYS A 341 1.30 0.19 18.82
C LYS A 341 -0.16 -0.21 19.02
N ASN A 342 -0.58 -1.31 18.41
CA ASN A 342 -1.94 -1.82 18.54
C ASN A 342 -2.22 -2.35 19.95
N GLN A 343 -1.28 -3.10 20.53
CA GLN A 343 -1.39 -3.57 21.92
C GLN A 343 -1.45 -2.40 22.90
N TYR A 344 -0.61 -1.38 22.71
CA TYR A 344 -0.65 -0.18 23.53
C TYR A 344 -2.01 0.52 23.46
N LEU A 345 -2.56 0.68 22.24
CA LEU A 345 -3.88 1.27 22.02
C LEU A 345 -5.00 0.47 22.70
N GLU A 346 -4.94 -0.86 22.63
CA GLU A 346 -5.92 -1.75 23.24
C GLU A 346 -5.88 -1.67 24.77
N LEU A 347 -4.68 -1.78 25.36
CA LEU A 347 -4.49 -1.66 26.81
C LEU A 347 -4.93 -0.29 27.31
N LEU A 348 -4.55 0.78 26.62
CA LEU A 348 -4.98 2.13 26.98
C LEU A 348 -6.51 2.26 26.94
N SER A 349 -7.15 1.72 25.90
CA SER A 349 -8.62 1.77 25.75
C SER A 349 -9.36 1.04 26.87
N GLN A 350 -8.76 -0.04 27.41
CA GLN A 350 -9.32 -0.76 28.57
C GLN A 350 -9.23 0.06 29.87
N GLN A 351 -8.22 0.92 30.00
CA GLN A 351 -8.03 1.78 31.18
C GLN A 351 -8.89 3.06 31.11
N ILE A 352 -9.28 3.54 29.93
CA ILE A 352 -10.02 4.81 29.78
C ILE A 352 -11.26 4.95 30.67
N PRO A 353 -12.13 3.94 30.84
CA PRO A 353 -13.31 4.05 31.70
C PRO A 353 -12.99 4.33 33.18
N THR A 354 -11.77 4.03 33.64
CA THR A 354 -11.34 4.19 35.04
C THR A 354 -10.49 5.45 35.26
N LEU A 355 -10.15 6.19 34.19
CA LEU A 355 -9.32 7.40 34.28
C LEU A 355 -10.18 8.66 34.47
N SER A 356 -9.73 9.56 35.36
CA SER A 356 -10.32 10.89 35.49
C SER A 356 -10.14 11.71 34.19
N ALA A 357 -10.98 12.72 33.97
CA ALA A 357 -10.85 13.60 32.80
C ALA A 357 -9.51 14.35 32.79
N GLU A 358 -9.04 14.79 33.95
CA GLU A 358 -7.74 15.45 34.13
C GLU A 358 -6.58 14.53 33.74
N LEU A 359 -6.57 13.28 34.24
CA LEU A 359 -5.51 12.33 33.92
C LEU A 359 -5.50 11.92 32.43
N ARG A 360 -6.68 11.84 31.79
CA ARG A 360 -6.78 11.60 30.35
C ARG A 360 -6.18 12.74 29.53
N TYR A 361 -6.41 13.97 29.96
CA TYR A 361 -5.85 15.17 29.33
C TYR A 361 -4.33 15.23 29.51
N ASP A 362 -3.84 15.03 30.74
CA ASP A 362 -2.41 15.01 31.05
C ASP A 362 -1.68 13.91 30.28
N MET A 363 -2.31 12.74 30.11
CA MET A 363 -1.78 11.64 29.32
C MET A 363 -1.68 12.00 27.83
N ALA A 364 -2.67 12.69 27.26
CA ALA A 364 -2.62 13.14 25.88
C ALA A 364 -1.49 14.15 25.65
N LEU A 365 -1.32 15.11 26.56
CA LEU A 365 -0.23 16.08 26.51
C LEU A 365 1.14 15.43 26.68
N TYR A 366 1.28 14.53 27.65
CA TYR A 366 2.51 13.79 27.87
C TYR A 366 2.95 13.04 26.62
N LEU A 367 2.05 12.28 25.98
CA LEU A 367 2.38 11.54 24.75
C LEU A 367 2.70 12.46 23.56
N LEU A 368 2.06 13.63 23.47
CA LEU A 368 2.39 14.63 22.45
C LEU A 368 3.76 15.27 22.67
N ASN A 369 4.16 15.48 23.93
CA ASN A 369 5.41 16.12 24.29
C ASN A 369 6.60 15.15 24.43
N GLU A 370 6.37 13.84 24.60
CA GLU A 370 7.45 12.84 24.79
C GLU A 370 8.16 12.53 23.45
N PRO A 371 9.38 13.05 23.20
CA PRO A 371 9.96 13.08 21.86
C PRO A 371 10.27 11.70 21.28
N GLU A 372 10.66 10.73 22.12
CA GLU A 372 11.08 9.40 21.67
C GLU A 372 9.99 8.32 21.78
N HIS A 373 8.75 8.72 22.04
CA HIS A 373 7.67 7.77 22.23
C HIS A 373 7.46 6.88 20.99
N PHE A 374 7.39 5.57 21.16
CA PHE A 374 7.36 4.63 20.03
C PHE A 374 6.10 4.76 19.17
N LEU A 375 5.00 5.32 19.69
CA LEU A 375 3.81 5.67 18.90
C LEU A 375 4.13 6.69 17.79
N LYS A 376 5.16 7.51 17.98
CA LYS A 376 5.65 8.49 16.99
C LYS A 376 6.58 7.87 15.94
N LYS A 377 7.11 6.66 16.17
CA LYS A 377 7.97 5.97 15.19
C LYS A 377 7.19 5.58 13.95
N GLU A 378 7.65 5.93 12.76
CA GLU A 378 7.07 5.45 11.51
C GLU A 378 7.81 4.18 11.01
N ARG A 379 7.13 3.29 10.28
CA ARG A 379 7.81 2.16 9.62
C ARG A 379 8.82 2.75 8.62
N HIS A 380 10.08 2.30 8.69
CA HIS A 380 11.26 2.82 7.97
C HIS A 380 11.11 2.98 6.44
N PHE A 381 10.09 2.38 5.83
CA PHE A 381 9.95 2.29 4.39
C PHE A 381 9.80 3.64 3.65
N PHE A 382 9.44 4.76 4.30
CA PHE A 382 9.04 5.95 3.54
C PHE A 382 9.51 7.36 3.97
N ARG A 383 10.24 7.61 5.07
CA ARG A 383 10.59 9.01 5.45
C ARG A 383 11.94 9.24 6.11
N THR A 384 12.37 10.50 6.01
CA THR A 384 13.66 11.11 6.40
C THR A 384 13.75 11.52 7.88
N ALA A 385 12.69 11.33 8.68
CA ALA A 385 12.69 11.56 10.12
C ALA A 385 12.14 10.32 10.84
N THR A 386 12.80 9.91 11.91
CA THR A 386 12.52 8.65 12.63
C THR A 386 11.26 8.73 13.51
N TYR A 387 10.81 9.95 13.87
CA TYR A 387 9.70 10.22 14.79
C TYR A 387 8.79 11.34 14.25
N SER A 388 7.47 11.20 14.41
CA SER A 388 6.45 12.17 13.96
C SER A 388 5.25 12.16 14.91
N ILE A 389 4.72 13.33 15.26
CA ILE A 389 3.45 13.46 15.99
C ILE A 389 2.22 13.21 15.11
N GLN A 390 2.40 13.20 13.78
CA GLN A 390 1.32 13.06 12.80
C GLN A 390 1.02 11.60 12.45
N THR A 391 1.45 10.64 13.29
CA THR A 391 1.16 9.23 13.02
C THR A 391 -0.30 8.91 13.32
N LEU A 392 -0.85 7.94 12.59
CA LEU A 392 -2.21 7.46 12.84
C LEU A 392 -2.37 6.89 14.27
N SER A 393 -1.31 6.31 14.83
CA SER A 393 -1.30 5.84 16.22
C SER A 393 -1.37 6.98 17.22
N MET A 394 -0.63 8.08 17.01
CA MET A 394 -0.74 9.27 17.85
C MET A 394 -2.12 9.90 17.76
N HIS A 395 -2.66 10.05 16.54
CA HIS A 395 -4.01 10.57 16.33
C HIS A 395 -5.06 9.69 17.02
N SER A 396 -4.95 8.38 16.88
CA SER A 396 -5.86 7.43 17.51
C SER A 396 -5.82 7.57 19.03
N VAL A 397 -4.63 7.53 19.65
CA VAL A 397 -4.49 7.64 21.11
C VAL A 397 -5.07 8.96 21.63
N VAL A 398 -4.69 10.08 21.03
CA VAL A 398 -5.16 11.41 21.47
C VAL A 398 -6.68 11.53 21.30
N SER A 399 -7.22 11.03 20.19
CA SER A 399 -8.67 11.01 19.99
C SER A 399 -9.38 10.14 21.03
N THR A 400 -8.88 8.94 21.32
CA THR A 400 -9.49 8.03 22.30
C THR A 400 -9.45 8.62 23.72
N LEU A 401 -8.33 9.24 24.13
CA LEU A 401 -8.20 9.89 25.45
C LEU A 401 -9.15 11.07 25.63
N LEU A 402 -9.40 11.84 24.57
CA LEU A 402 -10.18 13.08 24.61
C LEU A 402 -11.66 12.88 24.20
N GLN A 403 -12.10 11.64 24.01
CA GLN A 403 -13.52 11.31 23.81
C GLN A 403 -14.25 11.23 25.18
N GLY A 404 -15.28 12.06 25.37
CA GLY A 404 -16.11 12.07 26.59
C GLY A 404 -17.01 13.32 26.70
N PRO A 405 -18.03 13.31 27.59
CA PRO A 405 -18.95 14.44 27.80
C PRO A 405 -18.30 15.65 28.48
N ASP A 406 -17.26 15.43 29.29
CA ASP A 406 -16.47 16.48 29.94
C ASP A 406 -15.20 16.74 29.12
N ARG A 407 -15.32 17.54 28.06
CA ARG A 407 -14.25 17.82 27.11
C ARG A 407 -13.46 19.07 27.54
N PRO A 408 -12.29 18.97 28.17
CA PRO A 408 -11.39 20.11 28.29
C PRO A 408 -10.91 20.48 26.88
N SER A 409 -11.12 21.73 26.50
CA SER A 409 -10.62 22.27 25.24
C SER A 409 -9.09 22.32 25.28
N LEU A 410 -8.41 21.64 24.35
CA LEU A 410 -6.95 21.76 24.13
C LEU A 410 -6.50 23.21 23.83
N LEU A 411 -7.45 24.14 23.61
CA LEU A 411 -7.22 25.55 23.30
C LEU A 411 -7.32 26.48 24.53
N ASP A 412 -7.77 26.00 25.68
CA ASP A 412 -7.87 26.83 26.88
C ASP A 412 -6.56 26.77 27.68
N GLY A 413 -5.75 27.80 27.46
CA GLY A 413 -4.35 27.95 27.85
C GLY A 413 -3.92 27.48 29.23
N GLN A 414 -2.80 26.75 29.24
CA GLN A 414 -1.61 27.02 30.08
C GLN A 414 -0.43 26.06 29.82
N ALA A 415 -0.59 25.00 29.01
CA ALA A 415 0.52 24.15 28.59
C ALA A 415 1.12 24.64 27.26
N GLN A 416 2.37 25.14 27.29
CA GLN A 416 3.16 25.33 26.08
C GLN A 416 3.42 23.95 25.45
N VAL A 417 2.71 23.65 24.36
CA VAL A 417 3.15 22.62 23.41
C VAL A 417 4.34 23.21 22.66
N ASP A 418 5.47 22.52 22.68
CA ASP A 418 6.72 22.98 22.06
C ASP A 418 6.49 23.36 20.59
N GLU A 419 6.88 24.57 20.19
CA GLU A 419 6.49 25.17 18.89
C GLU A 419 7.03 24.40 17.68
N GLU A 420 8.07 23.56 17.87
CA GLU A 420 8.59 22.67 16.83
C GLU A 420 7.72 21.42 16.58
N HIS A 421 6.72 21.16 17.44
CA HIS A 421 5.89 19.95 17.44
C HIS A 421 4.39 20.27 17.50
N VAL A 422 3.98 21.33 16.81
CA VAL A 422 2.57 21.72 16.69
C VAL A 422 1.86 20.82 15.67
N LEU A 423 0.77 20.17 16.09
CA LEU A 423 -0.23 19.58 15.19
C LEU A 423 -0.67 20.67 14.21
N SER A 424 -0.42 20.46 12.90
CA SER A 424 -0.84 21.39 11.85
C SER A 424 -2.29 21.83 12.07
N ARG A 425 -2.58 23.13 11.90
CA ARG A 425 -3.92 23.72 12.11
C ARG A 425 -5.05 22.99 11.38
N HIS A 426 -4.74 22.22 10.33
CA HIS A 426 -5.70 21.37 9.62
C HIS A 426 -6.09 20.06 10.34
N ALA A 427 -5.37 19.65 11.37
CA ALA A 427 -5.74 18.52 12.23
C ALA A 427 -6.74 18.95 13.31
N ALA A 428 -6.75 20.24 13.70
CA ALA A 428 -7.68 20.78 14.69
C ALA A 428 -9.15 20.73 14.22
N ASP A 429 -9.39 20.85 12.92
CA ASP A 429 -10.73 20.88 12.32
C ASP A 429 -11.43 19.50 12.26
N PHE A 430 -10.76 18.43 12.69
CA PHE A 430 -11.30 17.06 12.74
C PHE A 430 -11.53 16.52 14.16
N PHE A 431 -11.39 17.35 15.20
CA PHE A 431 -11.65 16.95 16.61
C PHE A 431 -13.06 17.28 17.09
#